data_AF-A0A3A9G4K2-F1
#
_entry.id   AF-A0A3A9G4K2-F1
#
_cell.length_a   1.000
_cell.length_b   1.000
_cell.length_c   1.000
_cell.angle_alpha   90.00
_cell.angle_beta   90.00
_cell.angle_gamma   90.00
#
_symmetry.space_group_name_H-M   'P 1'
#
loop_
_entity.id
_entity.type
_entity.pdbx_description
1 polymer ?
#
loop_
_entity_poly.entity_id
_entity_poly.type
_entity_poly.pdbx_seq_one_letter_code
_entity_poly.pdbx_strand_id
1 'polypeptide(L)' 'MEEDGIISRTIVPTVPVQVEYAVTKHGETLYPILEAMCDWGYDNIGDRYELIHPACPFEAEKA' A
#
# COMPACT_ATOMS: atom_id res chain seq x y z
N MET A 1 -3.38 -6.56 11.11
CA MET A 1 -2.25 -6.33 10.18
C MET A 1 -0.90 -6.58 10.83
N GLU A 2 -0.61 -6.07 12.03
CA GLU A 2 0.59 -6.53 12.78
C GLU A 2 0.45 -7.97 13.25
N GLU A 3 -0.69 -8.28 13.88
CA GLU A 3 -1.01 -9.65 14.32
C GLU A 3 -1.06 -10.65 13.15
N ASP A 4 -1.45 -10.16 11.97
CA ASP A 4 -1.48 -10.95 10.73
C ASP A 4 -0.10 -11.06 10.05
N GLY A 5 0.93 -10.43 10.62
CA GLY A 5 2.30 -10.47 10.09
C GLY A 5 2.53 -9.65 8.81
N ILE A 6 1.62 -8.73 8.46
CA ILE A 6 1.71 -7.86 7.28
C ILE A 6 2.55 -6.61 7.60
N ILE A 7 2.47 -6.10 8.83
CA ILE A 7 3.20 -4.92 9.30
C ILE A 7 4.09 -5.32 10.47
N SER A 8 5.35 -4.88 10.46
CA SER A 8 6.25 -4.96 11.62
C SER A 8 6.28 -3.62 12.36
N ARG A 9 6.33 -3.69 13.69
CA ARG A 9 6.42 -2.54 14.58
C ARG A 9 7.75 -2.53 15.32
N THR A 10 8.49 -1.44 15.23
CA THR A 10 9.78 -1.25 15.91
C THR A 10 9.70 -0.05 16.84
N ILE A 11 10.06 -0.24 18.12
CA ILE A 11 10.19 0.86 19.07
C ILE A 11 11.62 1.38 19.01
N VAL A 12 11.79 2.66 18.67
CA VAL A 12 13.09 3.33 18.68
C VAL A 12 13.21 4.09 20.00
N PRO A 13 14.16 3.73 20.89
CA PRO A 13 14.30 4.35 22.20
C PRO A 13 14.99 5.72 22.10
N THR A 14 14.28 6.71 21.56
CA THR A 14 14.67 8.12 21.46
C THR A 14 13.97 8.96 22.53
N VAL A 15 14.34 10.25 22.64
CA VAL A 15 13.57 11.26 23.40
C VAL A 15 13.10 12.32 22.41
N PRO A 16 11.80 12.39 22.06
CA PRO A 16 10.70 11.50 22.47
C PRO A 16 10.81 10.09 21.88
N VAL A 17 10.19 9.09 22.52
CA VAL A 17 10.16 7.71 22.00
C VAL A 17 9.43 7.68 20.65
N GLN A 18 10.04 7.03 19.67
CA GLN A 18 9.48 6.87 18.33
C GLN A 18 9.02 5.44 18.10
N VAL A 19 8.02 5.29 17.25
CA VAL A 19 7.52 3.99 16.79
C VAL A 19 7.52 4.01 15.27
N GLU A 20 8.22 3.06 14.69
CA GLU A 20 8.29 2.88 13.25
C GLU A 20 7.47 1.66 12.84
N TYR A 21 6.74 1.80 11.73
CA TYR A 21 5.98 0.74 11.12
C TYR A 21 6.54 0.50 9.72
N ALA A 22 6.68 -0.77 9.35
CA ALA A 22 7.14 -1.16 8.03
C ALA A 22 6.32 -2.35 7.53
N VAL A 23 6.13 -2.44 6.22
CA VAL A 23 5.56 -3.64 5.60
C VAL A 23 6.56 -4.78 5.73
N THR A 24 6.10 -5.96 6.14
CA THR A 24 6.97 -7.15 6.23
C THR A 24 7.17 -7.76 4.85
N LYS A 25 8.15 -8.67 4.72
CA LYS A 25 8.31 -9.48 3.49
C LYS A 25 7.04 -10.26 3.12
N HIS A 26 6.25 -10.69 4.11
CA HIS A 26 4.97 -11.34 3.84
C HIS A 26 3.94 -10.32 3.37
N GLY A 27 3.87 -9.16 4.00
CA GLY A 27 2.99 -8.07 3.58
C GLY A 27 3.28 -7.55 2.17
N GLU A 28 4.55 -7.52 1.75
CA GLU A 28 4.96 -7.17 0.38
C GLU A 28 4.34 -8.10 -0.66
N THR A 29 4.04 -9.36 -0.31
CA THR A 29 3.37 -10.30 -1.24
C THR A 29 1.93 -9.92 -1.55
N LEU A 30 1.33 -8.98 -0.81
CA LEU A 30 0.01 -8.42 -1.12
C LEU A 30 0.07 -7.37 -2.23
N TYR A 31 1.25 -6.82 -2.53
CA TYR A 31 1.40 -5.74 -3.51
C TYR A 31 0.79 -6.08 -4.88
N PRO A 32 1.02 -7.25 -5.49
CA PRO A 32 0.42 -7.60 -6.78
C PRO A 32 -1.11 -7.66 -6.75
N ILE A 33 -1.71 -8.00 -5.60
CA ILE A 33 -3.17 -8.02 -5.44
C ILE A 33 -3.70 -6.59 -5.39
N LEU A 34 -3.03 -5.72 -4.62
CA LEU A 34 -3.40 -4.30 -4.52
C LEU A 34 -3.25 -3.59 -5.87
N GLU A 35 -2.21 -3.93 -6.64
CA GLU A 35 -1.99 -3.45 -8.00
C GLU A 35 -3.15 -3.88 -8.93
N ALA A 36 -3.50 -5.16 -8.94
CA ALA A 36 -4.63 -5.65 -9.75
C ALA A 36 -5.97 -4.99 -9.38
N MET A 37 -6.19 -4.69 -8.09
CA MET A 37 -7.36 -3.93 -7.64
C MET A 37 -7.34 -2.49 -8.16
N CYS A 38 -6.16 -1.87 -8.21
CA CYS A 38 -5.98 -0.54 -8.78
C CYS A 38 -6.23 -0.53 -10.29
N ASP A 39 -5.64 -1.46 -11.04
CA ASP A 39 -5.85 -1.60 -12.48
C ASP A 39 -7.33 -1.77 -12.82
N TRP A 40 -8.00 -2.68 -12.11
CA TRP A 40 -9.43 -2.87 -12.27
C TRP A 40 -10.21 -1.58 -11.96
N GLY A 41 -9.83 -0.89 -10.88
CA GLY A 41 -10.44 0.38 -10.49
C GLY A 41 -10.32 1.45 -11.58
N TYR A 42 -9.15 1.57 -12.21
CA TYR A 42 -8.92 2.49 -13.32
C TYR A 42 -9.76 2.14 -14.55
N ASP A 43 -9.80 0.87 -14.95
CA ASP A 43 -10.55 0.43 -16.13
C ASP A 43 -12.07 0.59 -15.97
N ASN A 44 -12.57 0.57 -14.73
CA ASN A 44 -14.01 0.53 -14.44
C ASN A 44 -14.56 1.82 -13.84
N ILE A 45 -13.76 2.89 -13.76
CA ILE A 45 -14.16 4.08 -13.01
C ILE A 45 -15.33 4.84 -13.65
N GLY A 46 -15.38 4.87 -14.99
CA GLY A 46 -16.39 5.58 -15.78
C GLY A 46 -16.64 7.01 -15.27
N ASP A 47 -17.86 7.52 -15.53
CA ASP A 47 -18.27 8.87 -15.07
C ASP A 47 -18.85 8.85 -13.65
N ARG A 48 -18.76 7.71 -12.94
CA ARG A 48 -19.49 7.48 -11.68
C ARG A 48 -18.72 7.91 -10.45
N TYR A 49 -17.40 8.04 -10.55
CA TYR A 49 -16.53 8.35 -9.43
C TYR A 49 -15.42 9.31 -9.87
N GLU A 50 -15.15 10.35 -9.08
CA GLU A 50 -13.99 11.21 -9.28
C GLU A 50 -12.79 10.69 -8.48
N LEU A 51 -11.64 10.53 -9.13
CA LEU A 51 -10.38 10.21 -8.46
C LEU A 51 -9.83 11.47 -7.80
N ILE A 52 -10.16 11.66 -6.52
CA ILE A 52 -9.68 12.81 -5.74
C ILE A 52 -8.23 12.59 -5.27
N HIS A 53 -7.77 11.34 -5.20
CA HIS A 53 -6.41 11.00 -4.81
C HIS A 53 -5.94 9.69 -5.47
N PRO A 54 -5.26 9.75 -6.63
CA PRO A 54 -4.63 8.56 -7.21
C PRO A 54 -3.45 8.17 -6.30
N ALA A 55 -3.70 7.24 -5.38
CA ALA A 55 -2.71 6.74 -4.43
C ALA A 55 -1.91 5.55 -4.98
N CYS A 56 -2.36 4.95 -6.08
CA CYS A 56 -1.60 3.97 -6.83
C CYS A 56 -0.72 4.71 -7.85
N PRO A 57 0.61 4.67 -7.71
CA PRO A 57 1.47 5.14 -8.79
C PRO A 57 1.22 4.19 -9.96
N PHE A 58 0.62 4.71 -11.03
CA PHE A 58 0.62 4.04 -12.31
C PHE A 58 2.07 4.05 -12.80
N GLU A 59 2.87 3.04 -12.43
CA GLU A 59 4.14 2.80 -13.10
C GLU A 59 3.82 2.23 -14.48
N ALA A 60 3.65 3.14 -15.44
CA ALA A 60 3.54 2.88 -16.88
C ALA A 60 4.84 2.27 -17.47
N GLU A 61 5.54 1.41 -16.73
CA GLU A 61 6.92 1.04 -17.03
C GLU A 61 7.13 -0.47 -17.03
N LYS A 62 6.36 -1.18 -17.86
CA LYS A 62 6.85 -2.35 -18.61
C LYS A 62 6.23 -2.36 -20.00
N ALA A 63 6.94 -1.71 -20.92
CA ALA A 63 6.86 -1.97 -22.35
C ALA A 63 7.41 -3.37 -22.69
#